data_AF-A0A7C3CZV9-F1
#
_entry.id   AF-A0A7C3CZV9-F1
#
_cell.length_a   1.000
_cell.length_b   1.000
_cell.length_c   1.000
_cell.angle_alpha   90.00
_cell.angle_beta   90.00
_cell.angle_gamma   90.00
#
_symmetry.space_group_name_H-M   'P 1'
#
loop_
_entity.id
_entity.type
_entity.pdbx_description
1 polymer ?
#
loop_
_entity_poly.entity_id
_entity_poly.type
_entity_poly.pdbx_seq_one_letter_code
_entity_poly.pdbx_strand_id
1 'polypeptide(L)'
;MAKQKVEVVVEEPMEEEGGNPIFALARKVLLAGVGAVVLTQEEIEKVINRMVERGEIAEQDGRKLLREVMDKRKKEAKKAEDEMDRRIEEILARLNVPTKSDIDALSAKITALTKKVDELKKS
;
A
#
# COMPACT_ATOMS: atom_id res chain seq x y z
N MET A 1 15.80 -0.96 -45.04
CA MET A 1 14.69 -0.95 -44.06
C MET A 1 15.09 -1.84 -42.90
N ALA A 2 15.60 -1.24 -41.82
CA ALA A 2 16.13 -1.95 -40.67
C ALA A 2 14.97 -2.43 -39.78
N LYS A 3 14.93 -3.74 -39.50
CA LYS A 3 14.00 -4.32 -38.52
C LYS A 3 14.44 -3.86 -37.13
N GLN A 4 13.63 -3.00 -36.51
CA GLN A 4 13.82 -2.62 -35.11
C GLN A 4 13.52 -3.85 -34.25
N LYS A 5 14.57 -4.49 -33.74
CA LYS A 5 14.47 -5.50 -32.69
C LYS A 5 13.86 -4.79 -31.47
N VAL A 6 12.63 -5.14 -31.13
CA VAL A 6 12.05 -4.78 -29.84
C VAL A 6 12.82 -5.60 -28.80
N GLU A 7 13.78 -4.97 -28.13
CA GLU A 7 14.43 -5.54 -26.96
C GLU A 7 13.36 -5.72 -25.88
N VAL A 8 13.00 -6.97 -25.65
CA VAL A 8 12.25 -7.37 -24.46
C VAL A 8 13.23 -7.20 -23.30
N VAL A 9 13.11 -6.08 -22.59
CA VAL A 9 13.81 -5.87 -21.33
C VAL A 9 13.23 -6.87 -20.33
N VAL A 10 13.93 -7.97 -20.15
CA VAL A 10 13.68 -8.92 -19.08
C VAL A 10 14.23 -8.26 -17.82
N GLU A 11 13.39 -7.54 -17.08
CA GLU A 11 13.70 -7.24 -15.69
C GLU A 11 13.65 -8.58 -14.93
N GLU A 12 14.82 -9.05 -14.50
CA GLU A 12 14.92 -10.19 -13.59
C GLU A 12 14.21 -9.83 -12.28
N PRO A 13 13.19 -10.59 -11.83
CA PRO A 13 12.59 -10.31 -10.55
C PRO A 13 13.56 -10.68 -9.44
N MET A 14 13.77 -9.72 -8.54
CA MET A 14 14.45 -9.81 -7.25
C MET A 14 14.30 -11.19 -6.61
N GLU A 15 15.42 -11.70 -6.12
CA GLU A 15 15.55 -12.91 -5.31
C GLU A 15 14.56 -12.89 -4.14
N GLU A 16 13.48 -13.66 -4.23
CA GLU A 16 12.64 -13.98 -3.07
C GLU A 16 13.33 -15.09 -2.26
N GLU A 17 14.27 -14.68 -1.40
CA GLU A 17 14.76 -15.52 -0.30
C GLU A 17 13.60 -15.85 0.66
N GLY A 18 13.30 -17.14 0.85
CA GLY A 18 12.59 -17.62 2.04
C GLY A 18 11.14 -18.12 1.90
N GLY A 19 10.63 -18.38 0.69
CA GLY A 19 9.30 -18.98 0.49
C GLY A 19 9.35 -20.46 0.11
N ASN A 20 8.39 -21.26 0.61
CA ASN A 20 8.23 -22.68 0.20
C ASN A 20 8.29 -22.83 -1.33
N PRO A 21 9.15 -23.70 -1.90
CA PRO A 21 9.46 -23.74 -3.34
C PRO A 21 8.24 -24.04 -4.21
N ILE A 22 7.27 -24.78 -3.68
CA ILE A 22 6.00 -25.09 -4.34
C ILE A 22 5.15 -23.83 -4.53
N PHE A 23 5.12 -22.95 -3.53
CA PHE A 23 4.36 -21.71 -3.59
C PHE A 23 4.96 -20.73 -4.60
N ALA A 24 6.29 -20.61 -4.61
CA ALA A 24 7.00 -19.79 -5.58
C ALA A 24 6.75 -20.25 -7.02
N LEU A 25 6.76 -21.56 -7.27
CA LEU A 25 6.47 -22.12 -8.59
C LEU A 25 5.01 -21.87 -9.02
N ALA A 26 4.04 -22.11 -8.14
CA ALA A 26 2.63 -21.85 -8.42
C ALA A 26 2.38 -20.37 -8.74
N ARG A 27 2.97 -19.46 -7.95
CA ARG A 27 2.91 -18.02 -8.20
C ARG A 27 3.52 -17.66 -9.56
N LYS A 28 4.68 -18.23 -9.92
CA LYS A 28 5.37 -17.97 -11.19
C LYS A 28 4.53 -18.42 -12.40
N VAL A 29 3.88 -19.59 -12.31
CA VAL A 29 2.98 -20.09 -13.37
C VAL A 29 1.75 -19.19 -13.50
N LEU A 30 1.14 -18.78 -12.39
CA LEU A 30 0.00 -17.86 -12.41
C LEU A 30 0.39 -16.48 -12.98
N LEU A 31 1.52 -15.92 -12.56
CA LEU A 31 2.04 -14.65 -13.06
C LEU A 31 2.41 -14.72 -14.54
N ALA A 32 2.92 -15.85 -15.03
CA ALA A 32 3.16 -16.04 -16.47
C ALA A 32 1.84 -16.09 -17.26
N GLY A 33 0.77 -16.64 -16.67
CA GLY A 33 -0.55 -16.73 -17.31
C GLY A 33 -1.38 -15.44 -17.27
N VAL A 34 -1.18 -14.59 -16.26
CA VAL A 34 -1.92 -13.32 -16.09
C VAL A 34 -1.09 -12.10 -16.48
N GLY A 35 0.24 -12.25 -16.54
CA GLY A 35 1.20 -11.17 -16.76
C GLY A 35 1.93 -10.82 -15.47
N ALA A 36 3.27 -10.81 -15.51
CA ALA A 36 4.12 -10.59 -14.35
C ALA A 36 4.00 -9.17 -13.74
N VAL A 37 3.37 -8.25 -14.47
CA VAL A 37 3.45 -6.82 -14.18
C VAL A 37 2.32 -6.34 -13.25
N VAL A 38 1.09 -6.88 -13.32
CA VAL A 38 0.00 -6.42 -12.43
C VAL A 38 -1.12 -7.46 -12.25
N LEU A 39 -1.28 -8.01 -11.03
CA LEU A 39 -2.52 -8.69 -10.63
C LEU A 39 -3.56 -7.67 -10.12
N THR A 40 -4.47 -7.23 -11.00
CA THR A 40 -5.55 -6.29 -10.68
C THR A 40 -6.74 -6.98 -10.01
N GLN A 41 -7.65 -6.19 -9.44
CA GLN A 41 -8.90 -6.70 -8.85
C GLN A 41 -9.76 -7.41 -9.91
N GLU A 42 -9.82 -6.84 -11.11
CA GLU A 42 -10.56 -7.38 -12.26
C GLU A 42 -10.02 -8.75 -12.70
N GLU A 43 -8.70 -8.95 -12.69
CA GLU A 43 -8.09 -10.24 -13.04
C GLU A 43 -8.36 -11.31 -11.97
N ILE A 44 -8.37 -10.94 -10.70
CA ILE A 44 -8.75 -11.85 -9.61
C ILE A 44 -10.21 -12.28 -9.76
N GLU A 45 -11.10 -11.34 -10.05
CA GLU A 45 -12.51 -11.63 -10.30
C GLU A 45 -12.69 -12.54 -11.52
N LYS A 46 -11.99 -12.28 -12.63
CA LYS A 46 -12.01 -13.14 -13.82
C LYS A 46 -11.52 -14.56 -13.54
N VAL A 47 -10.46 -14.72 -12.74
CA VAL A 47 -9.95 -16.05 -12.35
C VAL A 47 -11.00 -16.79 -11.54
N ILE A 48 -11.61 -16.15 -10.53
CA ILE A 48 -12.63 -16.77 -9.69
C ILE A 48 -13.88 -17.12 -10.50
N ASN A 49 -14.34 -16.21 -11.37
CA ASN A 49 -15.51 -16.46 -12.22
C ASN A 49 -15.29 -17.63 -13.17
N ARG A 50 -14.10 -17.78 -13.77
CA ARG A 50 -13.76 -18.95 -14.59
C ARG A 50 -13.81 -20.26 -13.81
N MET A 51 -13.42 -20.25 -12.53
CA MET A 51 -13.52 -21.45 -11.68
C MET A 51 -14.98 -21.81 -11.38
N VAL A 52 -15.86 -20.81 -11.19
CA VAL A 52 -17.30 -21.03 -11.03
C VAL A 52 -17.90 -21.60 -12.31
N GLU A 53 -17.60 -21.01 -13.47
CA GLU A 53 -18.10 -21.44 -14.78
C GLU A 53 -17.68 -22.87 -15.13
N ARG A 54 -16.46 -23.26 -14.74
CA ARG A 54 -15.94 -24.62 -14.92
C ARG A 54 -16.51 -25.63 -13.92
N GLY A 55 -17.32 -25.18 -12.96
CA GLY A 55 -17.88 -26.01 -11.89
C GLY A 55 -16.84 -26.47 -10.85
N GLU A 56 -15.66 -25.83 -10.81
CA GLU A 56 -14.59 -26.15 -9.85
C GLU A 56 -14.91 -25.63 -8.45
N ILE A 57 -15.71 -24.56 -8.37
CA ILE A 57 -16.19 -23.97 -7.12
C ILE A 57 -17.67 -23.59 -7.25
N ALA A 58 -18.41 -23.64 -6.14
CA ALA A 58 -19.77 -23.12 -6.11
C ALA A 58 -19.76 -21.59 -6.24
N GLU A 59 -20.78 -21.04 -6.88
CA GLU A 59 -20.93 -19.59 -7.08
C GLU A 59 -20.93 -18.81 -5.74
N GLN A 60 -21.52 -19.39 -4.70
CA GLN A 60 -21.50 -18.82 -3.35
C GLN A 60 -20.08 -18.76 -2.76
N ASP A 61 -19.29 -19.80 -2.99
CA ASP A 61 -17.91 -19.89 -2.50
C ASP A 61 -16.98 -18.96 -3.27
N GLY A 62 -17.15 -18.86 -4.59
CA GLY A 62 -16.42 -17.89 -5.42
C GLY A 62 -16.64 -16.44 -4.95
N ARG A 63 -17.90 -16.05 -4.70
CA ARG A 63 -18.22 -14.73 -4.13
C ARG A 63 -17.60 -14.50 -2.75
N LYS A 64 -17.53 -15.54 -1.92
CA LYS A 64 -16.92 -15.46 -0.60
C LYS A 64 -15.40 -15.27 -0.71
N LEU A 65 -14.74 -16.04 -1.56
CA LEU A 65 -13.31 -15.94 -1.82
C LEU A 65 -12.92 -14.56 -2.34
N LEU A 66 -13.68 -14.00 -3.30
CA LEU A 66 -13.42 -12.66 -3.82
C LEU A 66 -13.47 -11.61 -2.70
N ARG A 67 -14.49 -11.65 -1.85
CA ARG A 67 -14.61 -10.75 -0.70
C ARG A 67 -13.46 -10.90 0.28
N GLU A 68 -13.07 -12.13 0.62
CA GLU A 68 -11.96 -12.37 1.56
C GLU A 68 -10.62 -11.85 1.03
N VAL A 69 -10.34 -12.03 -0.27
CA VAL A 69 -9.13 -11.49 -0.91
C VAL A 69 -9.14 -9.97 -0.88
N MET A 70 -10.28 -9.35 -1.19
CA MET A 70 -10.45 -7.90 -1.17
C MET A 70 -10.29 -7.32 0.24
N ASP A 71 -10.90 -7.95 1.25
CA ASP A 71 -10.80 -7.51 2.64
C ASP A 71 -9.38 -7.65 3.19
N LYS A 72 -8.68 -8.74 2.86
CA LYS A 72 -7.27 -8.92 3.23
C LYS A 72 -6.40 -7.84 2.62
N ARG A 73 -6.54 -7.58 1.31
CA ARG A 73 -5.81 -6.51 0.62
C ARG A 73 -6.04 -5.15 1.27
N LYS A 74 -7.30 -4.81 1.59
CA LYS A 74 -7.63 -3.54 2.26
C LYS A 74 -6.98 -3.42 3.65
N LYS A 75 -6.97 -4.50 4.43
CA LYS A 75 -6.33 -4.53 5.75
C LYS A 75 -4.81 -4.38 5.65
N GLU A 76 -4.19 -5.04 4.69
CA GLU A 76 -2.73 -4.95 4.47
C GLU A 76 -2.32 -3.56 3.98
N ALA A 77 -3.08 -2.99 3.02
CA ALA A 77 -2.86 -1.63 2.55
C ALA A 77 -2.92 -0.62 3.70
N LYS A 78 -3.95 -0.70 4.56
CA LYS A 78 -4.07 0.17 5.73
C LYS A 78 -2.91 0.02 6.70
N LYS A 79 -2.45 -1.21 6.97
CA LYS A 79 -1.28 -1.43 7.83
C LYS A 79 -0.01 -0.83 7.24
N ALA A 80 0.17 -0.94 5.92
CA ALA A 80 1.30 -0.35 5.22
C ALA A 80 1.26 1.19 5.26
N GLU A 81 0.08 1.78 5.08
CA GLU A 81 -0.15 3.23 5.28
C GLU A 81 0.22 3.66 6.71
N ASP A 82 -0.32 2.97 7.73
CA ASP A 82 -0.03 3.28 9.13
C ASP A 82 1.47 3.15 9.47
N GLU A 83 2.16 2.15 8.89
CA GLU A 83 3.61 1.97 9.07
C GLU A 83 4.41 3.05 8.35
N MET A 84 4.00 3.43 7.15
CA MET A 84 4.61 4.50 6.38
C MET A 84 4.48 5.85 7.09
N ASP A 85 3.29 6.16 7.62
CA ASP A 85 3.05 7.39 8.38
C ASP A 85 3.98 7.47 9.60
N ARG A 86 4.10 6.37 10.37
CA ARG A 86 5.05 6.30 11.50
C ARG A 86 6.49 6.51 11.08
N ARG A 87 6.93 5.88 9.98
CA ARG A 87 8.30 6.06 9.47
C ARG A 87 8.54 7.51 9.05
N ILE A 88 7.55 8.17 8.45
CA ILE A 88 7.65 9.59 8.08
C ILE A 88 7.74 10.45 9.34
N GLU A 89 6.89 10.20 10.35
CA GLU A 89 6.94 10.91 11.63
C GLU A 89 8.31 10.75 12.31
N GLU A 90 8.88 9.55 12.33
CA GLU A 90 10.22 9.29 12.87
C GLU A 90 11.31 10.06 12.11
N ILE A 91 11.24 10.11 10.78
CA ILE A 91 12.19 10.88 9.96
C ILE A 91 12.07 12.37 10.25
N LEU A 92 10.84 12.90 10.30
CA LEU A 92 10.59 14.31 10.60
C LEU A 92 11.11 14.68 12.00
N ALA A 93 10.91 13.82 12.99
CA ALA A 93 11.43 13.99 14.33
C ALA A 93 12.97 14.01 14.34
N ARG A 94 13.63 13.12 13.60
CA ARG A 94 15.10 13.08 13.48
C ARG A 94 15.68 14.31 12.77
N LEU A 95 14.92 14.90 11.85
CA LEU A 95 15.29 16.13 11.16
C LEU A 95 14.90 17.39 11.94
N ASN A 96 14.39 17.25 13.17
CA ASN A 96 13.95 18.35 14.01
C ASN A 96 12.87 19.23 13.33
N VAL A 97 12.07 18.64 12.43
CA VAL A 97 11.00 19.35 11.73
C VAL A 97 9.76 19.36 12.63
N PRO A 98 9.31 20.53 13.12
CA PRO A 98 8.14 20.62 13.97
C PRO A 98 6.86 20.28 13.19
N THR A 99 5.92 19.60 13.86
CA THR A 99 4.62 19.29 13.27
C THR A 99 3.73 20.53 13.26
N LYS A 100 2.67 20.51 12.44
CA LYS A 100 1.67 21.58 12.46
C LYS A 100 1.06 21.78 13.86
N SER A 101 0.82 20.68 14.59
CA SER A 101 0.27 20.76 15.95
C SER A 101 1.21 21.48 16.92
N ASP A 102 2.53 21.32 16.75
CA ASP A 102 3.52 22.02 17.56
C ASP A 102 3.47 23.53 17.31
N ILE A 103 3.33 23.92 16.04
CA ILE A 103 3.21 25.33 15.63
C ILE A 103 1.93 25.97 16.16
N ASP A 104 0.81 25.26 16.10
CA ASP A 104 -0.47 25.73 16.63
C ASP A 104 -0.41 25.90 18.15
N ALA A 105 0.21 24.93 18.85
CA ALA A 105 0.41 25.01 20.30
C ALA A 105 1.32 26.19 20.70
N LEU A 106 2.39 26.45 19.95
CA LEU A 106 3.22 27.64 20.17
C LEU A 106 2.45 28.93 19.91
N SER A 107 1.67 29.01 18.83
CA SER A 107 0.89 30.20 18.49
C SER A 107 -0.15 30.53 19.57
N ALA A 108 -0.80 29.52 20.14
CA ALA A 108 -1.72 29.68 21.26
C ALA A 108 -1.01 30.22 22.52
N LYS A 109 0.18 29.66 22.86
CA LYS A 109 1.00 30.14 23.97
C LYS A 109 1.46 31.58 23.76
N ILE A 110 1.91 31.93 22.56
CA ILE A 110 2.33 33.30 22.20
C ILE A 110 1.15 34.26 22.41
N THR A 111 -0.03 33.92 21.88
CA THR A 111 -1.23 34.75 22.03
C THR A 111 -1.60 34.97 23.51
N ALA A 112 -1.49 33.93 24.34
CA ALA A 112 -1.75 34.03 25.78
C ALA A 112 -0.72 34.90 26.50
N LEU A 113 0.57 34.80 26.15
CA LEU A 113 1.61 35.67 26.69
C LEU A 113 1.40 37.13 26.26
N THR A 114 1.09 37.39 24.99
CA THR A 114 0.82 38.74 24.48
C THR A 114 -0.28 39.42 25.28
N LYS A 115 -1.39 38.71 25.55
CA LYS A 115 -2.48 39.24 26.40
C LYS A 115 -2.01 39.62 27.80
N LYS A 116 -1.25 38.74 28.47
CA LYS A 116 -0.73 39.02 29.82
C LYS A 116 0.23 40.20 29.86
N VAL A 117 1.07 40.34 28.83
CA VAL A 117 1.99 41.48 28.71
C VAL A 117 1.21 42.78 28.51
N ASP A 118 0.16 42.77 27.69
CA ASP A 118 -0.69 43.95 27.47
C ASP A 118 -1.48 44.35 28.73
N GLU A 119 -1.93 43.39 29.53
CA GLU A 119 -2.58 43.63 30.83
C GLU A 119 -1.60 44.30 31.82
N LEU A 120 -0.37 43.79 31.92
CA LEU A 120 0.67 44.37 32.76
C LEU A 120 1.10 45.78 32.30
N LYS A 121 1.11 46.04 30.99
CA LYS A 121 1.44 47.37 30.43
C LYS A 121 0.35 48.42 30.63
N LYS A 122 -0.90 47.98 30.85
CA LYS A 122 -2.04 48.86 31.16
C LYS A 122 -2.21 49.13 32.66
N SER A 123 -1.43 48.44 33.49
CA SER A 123 -1.32 48.63 34.94
C SER A 123 -0.22 49.64 35.26
#